data_AF-A0A2E8BF01-F1
#
_entry.id   AF-A0A2E8BF01-F1
#
_cell.length_a   1.000
_cell.length_b   1.000
_cell.length_c   1.000
_cell.angle_alpha   90.00
_cell.angle_beta   90.00
_cell.angle_gamma   90.00
#
_symmetry.space_group_name_H-M   'P 1'
#
loop_
_entity.id
_entity.type
_entity.pdbx_description
1 polymer ?
#
loop_
_entity_poly.entity_id
_entity_poly.type
_entity_poly.pdbx_seq_one_letter_code
_entity_poly.pdbx_strand_id
1 'polypeptide(L)'
;MRRKEPLDVKRTWEYPVPMPMPGRPVCCTEAEAIEQLDRIGFKDRIFLWTDDERRTISDWGFLASVRQGVPPLGIEAELKAWLTQYPTAWLAVDLRDGVIPPSTHTPLENLLENTKRNVLVIVSSSSENEQWPQWKLPF
;
A
#
# COMPACT_ATOMS: atom_id res chain seq x y z
N MET A 1 -5.54 -44.00 12.74
CA MET A 1 -4.56 -42.92 13.05
C MET A 1 -4.93 -41.69 12.22
N ARG A 2 -5.41 -40.62 12.88
CA ARG A 2 -5.80 -39.38 12.19
C ARG A 2 -4.53 -38.56 11.97
N ARG A 3 -4.04 -38.47 10.73
CA ARG A 3 -2.97 -37.52 10.36
C ARG A 3 -3.50 -36.11 10.65
N LYS A 4 -2.94 -35.45 11.65
CA LYS A 4 -3.06 -34.01 11.85
C LYS A 4 -1.91 -33.40 11.06
N GLU A 5 -2.13 -33.09 9.80
CA GLU A 5 -1.26 -32.15 9.11
C GLU A 5 -1.46 -30.80 9.81
N PRO A 6 -0.39 -30.07 10.18
CA PRO A 6 -0.54 -28.72 10.70
C PRO A 6 -1.19 -27.89 9.58
N LEU A 7 -2.26 -27.18 9.92
CA LEU A 7 -2.81 -26.14 9.04
C LEU A 7 -1.65 -25.21 8.70
N ASP A 8 -1.32 -25.13 7.42
CA ASP A 8 -0.37 -24.15 6.89
C ASP A 8 -1.04 -22.78 6.98
N VAL A 9 -0.93 -22.16 8.15
CA VAL A 9 -1.49 -20.84 8.42
C VAL A 9 -0.62 -19.86 7.65
N LYS A 10 -1.12 -19.42 6.49
CA LYS A 10 -0.51 -18.38 5.68
C LYS A 10 -0.14 -17.19 6.58
N ARG A 11 1.08 -16.68 6.42
CA ARG A 11 1.78 -15.74 7.30
C ARG A 11 1.04 -14.42 7.59
N THR A 12 0.00 -14.09 6.83
CA THR A 12 -0.79 -12.85 6.95
C THR A 12 -1.75 -12.80 8.12
N TRP A 13 -1.89 -13.90 8.89
CA TRP A 13 -2.62 -13.92 10.16
C TRP A 13 -1.87 -13.27 11.34
N GLU A 14 -0.85 -12.45 11.08
CA GLU A 14 -0.37 -11.51 12.09
C GLU A 14 -1.54 -10.57 12.43
N TYR A 15 -1.87 -10.47 13.72
CA TYR A 15 -2.97 -9.63 14.22
C TYR A 15 -3.01 -8.29 13.48
N PRO A 16 -4.20 -7.85 13.02
CA PRO A 16 -4.31 -6.61 12.25
C PRO A 16 -3.62 -5.50 13.02
N VAL A 17 -2.71 -4.81 12.34
CA VAL A 17 -2.03 -3.69 12.98
C VAL A 17 -3.05 -2.56 13.15
N PRO A 18 -3.05 -1.91 14.33
CA PRO A 18 -3.98 -0.82 14.59
C PRO A 18 -3.74 0.35 13.62
N MET A 19 -2.50 0.53 13.16
CA MET A 19 -2.06 1.63 12.32
C MET A 19 -0.99 1.19 11.31
N PRO A 20 -0.92 1.81 10.12
CA PRO A 20 0.21 1.66 9.22
C PRO A 20 1.47 2.20 9.90
N MET A 21 2.55 1.40 9.89
CA MET A 21 3.82 1.76 10.53
C MET A 21 4.93 1.84 9.48
N PRO A 22 6.01 2.61 9.73
CA PRO A 22 7.12 2.71 8.81
C PRO A 22 7.69 1.34 8.44
N GLY A 23 7.68 1.01 7.15
CA GLY A 23 8.17 -0.28 6.63
C GLY A 23 7.29 -1.49 6.97
N ARG A 24 6.06 -1.26 7.44
CA ARG A 24 5.04 -2.30 7.63
C ARG A 24 3.76 -1.87 6.88
N PRO A 25 3.67 -2.19 5.58
CA PRO A 25 2.49 -1.87 4.79
C PRO A 25 1.26 -2.60 5.32
N VAL A 26 0.10 -2.00 5.10
CA VAL A 26 -1.20 -2.59 5.44
C VAL A 26 -2.09 -2.60 4.21
N CYS A 27 -3.03 -3.54 4.11
CA CYS A 27 -4.02 -3.55 3.05
C CYS A 27 -5.37 -2.97 3.51
N CYS A 28 -6.06 -2.29 2.61
CA CYS A 28 -7.43 -1.82 2.81
C CYS A 28 -8.09 -1.52 1.46
N THR A 29 -9.41 -1.48 1.45
CA THR A 29 -10.16 -0.89 0.34
C THR A 29 -10.11 0.64 0.42
N GLU A 30 -10.43 1.31 -0.68
CA GLU A 30 -10.55 2.77 -0.72
C GLU A 30 -11.51 3.31 0.35
N ALA A 31 -12.67 2.68 0.51
CA ALA A 31 -13.68 3.09 1.49
C ALA A 31 -13.15 2.94 2.94
N GLU A 32 -12.52 1.80 3.24
CA GLU A 32 -11.91 1.56 4.55
C GLU A 32 -10.78 2.54 4.85
N ALA A 33 -9.98 2.91 3.84
CA ALA A 33 -8.90 3.87 4.01
C ALA A 33 -9.45 5.25 4.39
N ILE A 34 -10.45 5.75 3.66
CA ILE A 34 -11.08 7.04 3.93
C ILE A 34 -11.71 7.06 5.33
N GLU A 35 -12.49 6.03 5.68
CA GLU A 35 -13.13 5.93 7.00
C GLU A 35 -12.09 5.95 8.13
N GLN A 36 -11.03 5.16 8.02
CA GLN A 36 -10.02 5.07 9.07
C GLN A 36 -9.18 6.35 9.19
N LEU A 37 -8.87 7.02 8.09
CA LEU A 37 -8.18 8.31 8.09
C LEU A 37 -9.02 9.42 8.76
N ASP A 38 -10.33 9.44 8.49
CA ASP A 38 -11.26 10.38 9.12
C ASP A 38 -11.33 10.13 10.64
N ARG A 39 -11.43 8.86 11.05
CA ARG A 39 -11.47 8.47 12.48
C ARG A 39 -10.26 8.92 13.28
N ILE A 40 -9.07 8.91 12.69
CA ILE A 40 -7.84 9.38 13.37
C ILE A 40 -7.59 10.88 13.19
N GLY A 41 -8.45 11.58 12.45
CA GLY A 41 -8.27 13.00 12.13
C GLY A 41 -6.96 13.27 11.39
N PHE A 42 -6.61 12.41 10.43
CA PHE A 42 -5.35 12.49 9.70
C PHE A 42 -5.23 13.82 8.94
N LYS A 43 -4.05 14.46 8.99
CA LYS A 43 -3.81 15.78 8.37
C LYS A 43 -2.61 15.82 7.44
N ASP A 44 -1.81 14.76 7.39
CA ASP A 44 -0.67 14.73 6.48
C ASP A 44 -1.13 14.43 5.05
N ARG A 45 -0.23 14.64 4.09
CA ARG A 45 -0.53 14.38 2.69
C ARG A 45 -0.44 12.88 2.40
N ILE A 46 -1.33 12.40 1.55
CA ILE A 46 -1.27 11.05 0.99
C ILE A 46 -1.08 11.20 -0.52
N PHE A 47 -0.21 10.36 -1.09
CA PHE A 47 -0.07 10.25 -2.54
C PHE A 47 -0.45 8.85 -2.98
N LEU A 48 -1.34 8.76 -3.97
CA LEU A 48 -1.69 7.52 -4.62
C LEU A 48 -0.69 7.23 -5.74
N TRP A 49 0.01 6.10 -5.61
CA TRP A 49 0.93 5.55 -6.57
C TRP A 49 0.18 4.62 -7.52
N THR A 50 -0.21 5.15 -8.67
CA THR A 50 -1.15 4.50 -9.61
C THR A 50 -0.78 4.77 -11.06
N ASP A 51 -1.40 4.05 -11.98
CA ASP A 51 -1.13 4.11 -13.42
C ASP A 51 -1.77 5.33 -14.10
N ASP A 52 -2.87 5.85 -13.55
CA ASP A 52 -3.63 6.96 -14.12
C ASP A 52 -4.06 7.95 -13.02
N GLU A 53 -3.75 9.23 -13.23
CA GLU A 53 -4.13 10.34 -12.35
C GLU A 53 -5.64 10.42 -12.12
N ARG A 54 -6.47 9.97 -13.07
CA ARG A 54 -7.94 9.97 -12.93
C ARG A 54 -8.45 9.00 -11.87
N ARG A 55 -7.60 8.10 -11.37
CA ARG A 55 -7.94 7.11 -10.33
C ARG A 55 -7.62 7.60 -8.92
N THR A 56 -7.14 8.83 -8.76
CA THR A 56 -6.89 9.44 -7.45
C THR A 56 -8.12 9.37 -6.55
N ILE A 57 -7.86 9.22 -5.26
CA ILE A 57 -8.88 9.08 -4.23
C ILE A 57 -9.00 10.42 -3.52
N SER A 58 -10.21 10.97 -3.41
CA SER A 58 -10.44 12.24 -2.70
C SER A 58 -9.51 13.37 -3.20
N ASP A 59 -8.73 13.94 -2.28
CA ASP A 59 -7.77 15.03 -2.41
C ASP A 59 -6.32 14.53 -2.35
N TRP A 60 -6.10 13.23 -2.51
CA TRP A 60 -4.76 12.65 -2.48
C TRP A 60 -3.96 13.08 -3.70
N GLY A 61 -2.66 13.28 -3.50
CA GLY A 61 -1.74 13.58 -4.59
C GLY A 61 -1.56 12.38 -5.52
N PHE A 62 -1.11 12.65 -6.75
CA PHE A 62 -0.80 11.62 -7.73
C PHE A 62 0.71 11.34 -7.78
N LEU A 63 1.08 10.06 -7.84
CA LEU A 63 2.41 9.59 -8.16
C LEU A 63 2.28 8.51 -9.24
N ALA A 64 3.00 8.65 -10.35
CA ALA A 64 2.91 7.68 -11.44
C ALA A 64 3.63 6.36 -11.06
N SER A 65 2.92 5.24 -11.17
CA SER A 65 3.46 3.89 -10.93
C SER A 65 3.97 3.21 -12.20
N VAL A 66 3.55 3.71 -13.36
CA VAL A 66 4.01 3.28 -14.67
C VAL A 66 4.06 4.48 -15.61
N ARG A 67 5.02 4.47 -16.53
CA ARG A 67 5.14 5.48 -17.58
C ARG A 67 5.66 4.84 -18.86
N GLN A 68 5.07 5.22 -19.99
CA GLN A 68 5.51 4.70 -21.28
C GLN A 68 6.97 5.11 -21.56
N GLY A 69 7.80 4.13 -21.89
CA GLY A 69 9.22 4.35 -22.20
C GLY A 69 10.12 4.54 -20.98
N VAL A 70 9.58 4.52 -19.75
CA VAL A 70 10.37 4.57 -18.52
C VAL A 70 10.59 3.15 -18.00
N PRO A 71 11.85 2.71 -17.82
CA PRO A 71 12.12 1.39 -17.27
C PRO A 71 11.77 1.33 -15.77
N PRO A 72 11.61 0.14 -15.18
CA PRO A 72 11.25 -0.01 -13.76
C PRO A 72 12.18 0.72 -12.78
N LEU A 73 13.48 0.78 -13.08
CA LEU A 73 14.46 1.56 -12.29
C LEU A 73 14.18 3.06 -12.30
N GLY A 74 13.62 3.58 -13.39
CA GLY A 74 13.20 4.98 -13.49
C GLY A 74 12.02 5.27 -12.56
N ILE A 75 11.04 4.38 -12.54
CA ILE A 75 9.89 4.46 -11.63
C ILE A 75 10.34 4.43 -10.15
N GLU A 76 11.28 3.53 -9.79
CA GLU A 76 11.86 3.51 -8.44
C GLU A 76 12.65 4.78 -8.09
N ALA A 77 13.37 5.36 -9.06
CA ALA A 77 14.07 6.62 -8.86
C ALA A 77 13.10 7.78 -8.60
N GLU A 78 11.96 7.80 -9.30
CA GLU A 78 10.89 8.77 -9.04
C GLU A 78 10.28 8.59 -7.64
N LEU A 79 9.99 7.35 -7.23
CA LEU A 79 9.54 7.06 -5.86
C LEU A 79 10.57 7.56 -4.83
N LYS A 80 11.86 7.31 -5.06
CA LYS A 80 12.93 7.77 -4.16
C LYS A 80 13.04 9.30 -4.08
N ALA A 81 12.88 9.98 -5.22
CA ALA A 81 12.83 11.44 -5.26
C ALA A 81 11.63 11.96 -4.46
N TRP A 82 10.45 11.36 -4.66
CA TRP A 82 9.23 11.68 -3.92
C TRP A 82 9.41 11.47 -2.40
N LEU A 83 10.02 10.36 -1.98
CA LEU A 83 10.32 10.07 -0.57
C LEU A 83 11.18 11.14 0.12
N THR A 84 12.05 11.78 -0.68
CA THR A 84 12.93 12.86 -0.22
C THR A 84 12.18 14.20 -0.18
N GLN A 85 11.34 14.45 -1.18
CA GLN A 85 10.55 15.68 -1.30
C GLN A 85 9.44 15.78 -0.25
N TYR A 86 8.82 14.66 0.11
CA TYR A 86 7.67 14.61 1.03
C TYR A 86 7.96 13.71 2.23
N PRO A 87 8.72 14.20 3.24
CA PRO A 87 9.22 13.35 4.31
C PRO A 87 8.15 12.86 5.30
N THR A 88 7.00 13.52 5.37
CA THR A 88 5.88 13.14 6.26
C THR A 88 4.69 12.54 5.52
N ALA A 89 4.72 12.52 4.18
CA ALA A 89 3.61 12.02 3.41
C ALA A 89 3.51 10.49 3.49
N TRP A 90 2.27 10.00 3.46
CA TRP A 90 1.99 8.59 3.36
C TRP A 90 1.92 8.18 1.89
N LEU A 91 2.33 6.95 1.62
CA LEU A 91 2.27 6.36 0.30
C LEU A 91 1.05 5.43 0.25
N ALA A 92 0.13 5.68 -0.67
CA ALA A 92 -0.89 4.71 -1.03
C ALA A 92 -0.48 4.01 -2.33
N VAL A 93 -0.49 2.68 -2.36
CA VAL A 93 -0.11 1.85 -3.50
C VAL A 93 -1.37 1.28 -4.10
N ASP A 94 -1.62 1.56 -5.38
CA ASP A 94 -2.83 1.11 -6.05
C ASP A 94 -2.65 -0.28 -6.66
N LEU A 95 -3.33 -1.26 -6.06
CA LEU A 95 -3.42 -2.65 -6.54
C LEU A 95 -4.88 -3.07 -6.74
N ARG A 96 -5.78 -2.10 -7.00
CA ARG A 96 -7.18 -2.38 -7.35
C ARG A 96 -7.25 -3.14 -8.69
N ASP A 97 -8.33 -3.90 -8.85
CA ASP A 97 -8.59 -4.64 -10.08
C ASP A 97 -8.65 -3.69 -11.30
N GLY A 98 -7.91 -4.05 -12.34
CA GLY A 98 -7.83 -3.26 -13.58
C GLY A 98 -6.87 -2.07 -13.53
N VAL A 99 -6.08 -1.95 -12.46
CA VAL A 99 -4.92 -1.04 -12.37
C VAL A 99 -3.66 -1.79 -12.79
N ILE A 100 -2.81 -1.16 -13.58
CA ILE A 100 -1.49 -1.72 -13.87
C ILE A 100 -0.61 -1.58 -12.61
N PRO A 101 -0.12 -2.69 -12.02
CA PRO A 101 0.71 -2.61 -10.82
C PRO A 101 1.99 -1.80 -11.07
N PRO A 102 2.56 -1.17 -10.02
CA PRO A 102 3.79 -0.41 -10.15
C PRO A 102 4.91 -1.19 -10.86
N SER A 103 5.50 -0.57 -11.87
CA SER A 103 6.61 -1.18 -12.62
C SER A 103 7.89 -1.00 -11.83
N THR A 104 8.25 -2.01 -11.03
CA THR A 104 9.46 -1.99 -10.18
C THR A 104 10.44 -3.09 -10.61
N HIS A 105 11.73 -2.80 -10.46
CA HIS A 105 12.82 -3.77 -10.64
C HIS A 105 12.98 -4.64 -9.38
N THR A 106 12.94 -3.99 -8.22
CA THR A 106 12.89 -4.61 -6.90
C THR A 106 11.49 -5.20 -6.68
N PRO A 107 11.37 -6.40 -6.09
CA PRO A 107 10.06 -6.92 -5.69
C PRO A 107 9.30 -5.90 -4.84
N LEU A 108 8.02 -5.68 -5.15
CA LEU A 108 7.23 -4.59 -4.58
C LEU A 108 7.23 -4.61 -3.05
N GLU A 109 7.04 -5.78 -2.43
CA GLU A 109 7.09 -5.94 -0.97
C GLU A 109 8.40 -5.43 -0.37
N ASN A 110 9.53 -5.89 -0.90
CA ASN A 110 10.86 -5.44 -0.46
C ASN A 110 11.02 -3.93 -0.64
N LEU A 111 10.50 -3.37 -1.74
CA LEU A 111 10.56 -1.93 -1.97
C LEU A 111 9.77 -1.17 -0.90
N LEU A 112 8.52 -1.58 -0.64
CA LEU A 112 7.62 -0.93 0.31
C LEU A 112 8.13 -1.01 1.75
N GLU A 113 8.62 -2.18 2.19
CA GLU A 113 9.24 -2.34 3.51
C GLU A 113 10.46 -1.43 3.70
N ASN A 114 11.27 -1.26 2.66
CA ASN A 114 12.49 -0.46 2.72
C ASN A 114 12.27 1.05 2.55
N THR A 115 11.07 1.50 2.11
CA THR A 115 10.77 2.94 2.02
C THR A 115 10.77 3.63 3.38
N LYS A 116 10.58 2.87 4.49
CA LYS A 116 10.40 3.40 5.85
C LYS A 116 9.32 4.48 5.94
N ARG A 117 8.26 4.37 5.12
CA ARG A 117 7.06 5.18 5.17
C ARG A 117 5.88 4.38 5.68
N ASN A 118 4.86 5.10 6.11
CA ASN A 118 3.54 4.54 6.32
C ASN A 118 2.94 4.28 4.93
N VAL A 119 2.66 3.01 4.66
CA VAL A 119 2.20 2.55 3.35
C VAL A 119 0.81 1.94 3.49
N LEU A 120 -0.12 2.43 2.68
CA LEU A 120 -1.45 1.84 2.47
C LEU A 120 -1.44 1.10 1.14
N VAL A 121 -1.78 -0.18 1.13
CA VAL A 121 -2.00 -0.95 -0.09
C VAL A 121 -3.49 -0.96 -0.37
N ILE A 122 -3.91 -0.27 -1.43
CA ILE A 122 -5.31 -0.12 -1.81
C ILE A 122 -5.69 -1.26 -2.75
N VAL A 123 -6.68 -2.05 -2.35
CA VAL A 123 -7.18 -3.22 -3.11
C VAL A 123 -8.68 -3.13 -3.32
N SER A 124 -9.22 -3.86 -4.31
CA SER A 124 -10.67 -3.93 -4.52
C SER A 124 -11.39 -4.70 -3.40
N SER A 125 -10.74 -5.71 -2.83
CA SER A 125 -11.25 -6.54 -1.73
C SER A 125 -10.14 -6.79 -0.72
N SER A 126 -10.33 -6.29 0.52
CA SER A 126 -9.33 -6.38 1.59
C SER A 126 -9.29 -7.75 2.28
N SER A 127 -10.40 -8.50 2.27
CA SER A 127 -10.50 -9.82 2.92
C SER A 127 -9.72 -10.94 2.23
N GLU A 128 -9.21 -10.70 1.02
CA GLU A 128 -8.54 -11.70 0.19
C GLU A 128 -7.02 -11.46 0.06
N ASN A 129 -6.47 -10.44 0.75
CA ASN A 129 -5.05 -10.13 0.65
C ASN A 129 -4.23 -10.99 1.63
N GLU A 130 -3.38 -11.85 1.07
CA GLU A 130 -2.48 -12.73 1.85
C GLU A 130 -1.07 -12.16 2.01
N GLN A 131 -0.80 -10.95 1.51
CA GLN A 131 0.54 -10.37 1.54
C GLN A 131 0.72 -9.32 2.65
N TRP A 132 -0.30 -8.51 2.94
CA TRP A 132 -0.23 -7.47 3.97
C TRP A 132 -1.40 -7.58 4.96
N PRO A 133 -1.17 -7.26 6.25
CA PRO A 133 -2.23 -7.26 7.25
C PRO A 133 -3.31 -6.23 6.90
N GLN A 134 -4.57 -6.56 7.14
CA GLN A 134 -5.67 -5.61 6.97
C GLN A 134 -5.53 -4.46 7.97
N TRP A 135 -5.65 -3.22 7.49
CA TRP A 135 -5.71 -2.07 8.37
C TRP A 135 -7.03 -2.06 9.12
N LYS A 136 -6.96 -2.13 10.44
CA LYS A 136 -8.15 -2.05 11.29
C LYS A 136 -7.83 -1.39 12.61
N LEU A 137 -8.36 -0.20 12.83
CA LEU A 137 -8.31 0.46 14.14
C LEU A 137 -9.01 -0.38 15.21
N PRO A 138 -8.43 -0.53 16.42
CA PRO A 138 -9.10 -1.17 17.54
C PRO A 138 -10.32 -0.33 17.94
N PHE A 139 -11.36 -1.02 18.39
CA PHE A 139 -12.64 -0.44 18.79
C PHE A 139 -12.48 0.55 19.94
#